data_AF-A0A9P6XVN6-F1
#
_entry.id   AF-A0A9P6XVN6-F1
#
_cell.length_a   1.000
_cell.length_b   1.000
_cell.length_c   1.000
_cell.angle_alpha   90.00
_cell.angle_beta   90.00
_cell.angle_gamma   90.00
#
_symmetry.space_group_name_H-M   'P 1'
#
loop_
_entity.id
_entity.type
_entity.pdbx_description
1 polymer ?
#
loop_
_entity_poly.entity_id
_entity_poly.type
_entity_poly.pdbx_seq_one_letter_code
_entity_poly.pdbx_strand_id
1 'polypeptide(L)'
;MVETFLGMAGTMVGDRFCGHTMIQYYPSITEDYLLFVHANLLKITDKQNFIKPSPGMPNNIEHPWDLVKRSTFSHSNTWIKPEFYVSGNGQACMDFTHREGEPDAITESFDRILPELQNNYFKFGGIGGETRQ
;
A
#
# COMPACT_ATOMS: atom_id res chain seq x y z
N MET A 1 10.87 23.46 -3.47
CA MET A 1 9.90 22.40 -3.17
C MET A 1 10.63 21.10 -3.43
N VAL A 2 10.75 20.20 -2.44
CA VAL A 2 11.32 18.87 -2.70
C VAL A 2 10.21 18.07 -3.40
N GLU A 3 10.49 17.54 -4.58
CA GLU A 3 9.56 16.65 -5.29
C GLU A 3 9.42 15.39 -4.44
N THR A 4 8.27 15.19 -3.79
CA THR A 4 7.99 13.97 -3.02
C THR A 4 7.25 12.98 -3.89
N PHE A 5 7.77 11.77 -4.02
CA PHE A 5 7.13 10.73 -4.82
C PHE A 5 6.19 9.92 -3.96
N LEU A 6 5.06 9.56 -4.53
CA LEU A 6 4.05 8.74 -3.89
C LEU A 6 4.16 7.32 -4.44
N GLY A 7 4.35 6.37 -3.55
CA GLY A 7 4.05 4.97 -3.76
C GLY A 7 2.86 4.54 -2.91
N MET A 8 2.49 3.28 -3.03
CA MET A 8 1.45 2.68 -2.21
C MET A 8 1.81 1.25 -1.86
N ALA A 9 1.50 0.84 -0.63
CA ALA A 9 1.57 -0.55 -0.22
C ALA A 9 0.17 -1.17 -0.22
N GLY A 10 0.10 -2.42 -0.65
CA GLY A 10 -1.15 -3.15 -0.83
C GLY A 10 -0.95 -4.62 -1.12
N THR A 11 -2.03 -5.27 -1.54
CA THR A 11 -2.05 -6.67 -1.98
C THR A 11 -2.79 -6.79 -3.32
N MET A 12 -2.67 -7.94 -3.97
CA MET A 12 -3.44 -8.27 -5.17
C MET A 12 -4.78 -8.88 -4.78
N VAL A 13 -5.87 -8.24 -5.18
CA VAL A 13 -7.24 -8.76 -4.97
C VAL A 13 -7.80 -9.14 -6.34
N GLY A 14 -7.77 -10.44 -6.64
CA GLY A 14 -7.93 -10.92 -8.02
C GLY A 14 -6.78 -10.40 -8.90
N ASP A 15 -7.10 -9.82 -10.04
CA ASP A 15 -6.10 -9.30 -11.00
C ASP A 15 -5.81 -7.80 -10.83
N ARG A 16 -6.25 -7.19 -9.72
CA ARG A 16 -6.10 -5.74 -9.48
C ARG A 16 -5.35 -5.46 -8.18
N PHE A 17 -4.45 -4.48 -8.24
CA PHE A 17 -3.70 -4.02 -7.08
C PHE A 17 -4.61 -3.21 -6.14
N CYS A 18 -4.78 -3.65 -4.90
CA CYS A 18 -5.52 -2.95 -3.87
C CYS A 18 -4.55 -2.32 -2.86
N GLY A 19 -4.27 -1.03 -3.04
CA GLY A 19 -3.46 -0.23 -2.13
C GLY A 19 -4.24 0.23 -0.91
N HIS A 20 -3.60 0.18 0.25
CA HIS A 20 -4.19 0.55 1.54
C HIS A 20 -3.40 1.62 2.30
N THR A 21 -2.15 1.83 1.89
CA THR A 21 -1.19 2.70 2.57
C THR A 21 -0.47 3.53 1.52
N MET A 22 -0.36 4.83 1.72
CA MET A 22 0.51 5.66 0.89
C MET A 22 1.93 5.64 1.46
N ILE A 23 2.92 5.60 0.59
CA ILE A 23 4.34 5.72 0.93
C ILE A 23 4.87 6.98 0.26
N GLN A 24 5.62 7.78 0.99
CA GLN A 24 6.33 8.92 0.45
C GLN A 24 7.81 8.62 0.36
N TYR A 25 8.41 8.98 -0.77
CA TYR A 25 9.84 8.91 -1.01
C TYR A 25 10.40 10.31 -1.22
N TYR A 26 11.66 10.50 -0.81
CA TYR A 26 12.45 11.65 -1.22
C TYR A 26 13.48 11.19 -2.28
N PRO A 27 13.59 11.91 -3.41
CA PRO A 27 14.55 11.59 -4.44
C PRO A 27 15.96 11.95 -3.96
N SER A 28 16.92 11.10 -4.29
CA SER A 28 18.32 11.48 -4.38
C SER A 28 18.78 11.41 -5.83
N ILE A 29 20.03 11.80 -6.09
CA ILE A 29 20.62 11.81 -7.43
C ILE A 29 20.63 10.41 -8.07
N THR A 30 20.62 9.34 -7.26
CA THR A 30 20.77 7.96 -7.72
C THR A 30 19.69 6.99 -7.24
N GLU A 31 18.95 7.33 -6.17
CA GLU A 31 18.01 6.43 -5.50
C GLU A 31 16.87 7.19 -4.79
N ASP A 32 15.74 6.53 -4.59
CA ASP A 32 14.58 7.04 -3.85
C ASP A 32 14.66 6.47 -2.45
N TYR A 33 14.72 7.36 -1.47
CA TYR A 33 14.73 6.95 -0.08
C TYR A 33 13.35 7.14 0.53
N LEU A 34 12.95 6.18 1.35
CA LEU A 34 11.67 6.25 2.04
C LEU A 34 11.66 7.40 3.05
N LEU A 35 10.68 8.29 2.91
CA LEU A 35 10.49 9.43 3.80
C LEU A 35 9.45 9.11 4.87
N PHE A 36 8.27 8.60 4.46
CA PHE A 36 7.15 8.41 5.37
C PHE A 36 6.19 7.32 4.88
N VAL A 37 5.51 6.64 5.82
CA VAL A 37 4.45 5.66 5.55
C VAL A 37 3.14 6.14 6.17
N HIS A 38 2.17 6.51 5.33
CA HIS A 38 0.82 6.84 5.77
C HIS A 38 -0.05 5.57 5.87
N ALA A 39 0.13 4.85 6.97
CA ALA A 39 -0.67 3.66 7.28
C ALA A 39 -2.07 4.06 7.80
N ASN A 40 -3.04 4.19 6.88
CA ASN A 40 -4.46 4.41 7.22
C ASN A 40 -5.31 3.14 7.13
N LEU A 41 -4.70 1.99 6.83
CA LEU A 41 -5.32 0.68 6.65
C LEU A 41 -6.43 0.37 7.66
N LEU A 42 -6.15 0.50 8.97
CA LEU A 42 -7.09 0.09 10.03
C LEU A 42 -8.22 1.09 10.30
N LYS A 43 -8.16 2.27 9.67
CA LYS A 43 -9.26 3.24 9.73
C LYS A 43 -10.35 2.92 8.71
N ILE A 44 -10.02 2.14 7.68
CA ILE A 44 -10.87 1.92 6.51
C ILE A 44 -11.24 0.44 6.36
N THR A 45 -10.32 -0.47 6.71
CA THR A 45 -10.53 -1.92 6.64
C THR A 45 -10.33 -2.54 8.02
N ASP A 46 -11.33 -3.31 8.49
CA ASP A 46 -11.27 -4.01 9.77
C ASP A 46 -10.07 -4.98 9.80
N LYS A 47 -9.30 -4.96 10.89
CA LYS A 47 -8.18 -5.88 11.14
C LYS A 47 -8.57 -7.35 10.95
N GLN A 48 -9.82 -7.71 11.23
CA GLN A 48 -10.37 -9.06 11.09
C GLN A 48 -10.24 -9.60 9.67
N ASN A 49 -10.16 -8.73 8.65
CA ASN A 49 -9.96 -9.13 7.26
C ASN A 49 -8.52 -9.60 6.99
N PHE A 50 -7.54 -9.19 7.80
CA PHE A 50 -6.13 -9.54 7.61
C PHE A 50 -5.65 -10.65 8.55
N ILE A 51 -6.37 -10.87 9.66
CA ILE A 51 -5.98 -11.88 10.66
C ILE A 51 -6.79 -13.17 10.55
N LYS A 52 -7.83 -13.21 9.71
CA LYS A 52 -8.61 -14.42 9.48
C LYS A 52 -8.11 -15.13 8.22
N PRO A 53 -7.94 -16.46 8.27
CA PRO A 53 -7.67 -17.22 7.05
C PRO A 53 -8.82 -17.05 6.07
N SER A 54 -8.50 -16.91 4.78
CA SER A 54 -9.51 -16.96 3.72
C SER A 54 -10.35 -18.24 3.84
N PRO A 55 -11.69 -18.18 3.64
CA PRO A 55 -12.53 -19.38 3.66
C PRO A 55 -12.01 -20.44 2.68
N GLY A 56 -11.61 -21.60 3.17
CA GLY A 56 -11.03 -22.69 2.35
C GLY A 56 -9.50 -22.73 2.30
N MET A 57 -8.79 -21.75 2.88
CA MET A 57 -7.33 -21.74 3.00
C MET A 57 -6.89 -21.40 4.44
N PRO A 58 -6.98 -22.36 5.38
CA PRO A 58 -6.74 -22.12 6.82
C PRO A 58 -5.32 -21.66 7.18
N ASN A 59 -4.35 -21.79 6.28
CA ASN A 59 -2.97 -21.34 6.47
C ASN A 59 -2.63 -20.03 5.76
N ASN A 60 -3.59 -19.41 5.04
CA ASN A 60 -3.33 -18.19 4.29
C ASN A 60 -3.82 -16.99 5.11
N ILE A 61 -2.96 -16.48 5.98
CA ILE A 61 -3.18 -15.23 6.70
C ILE A 61 -3.03 -14.11 5.66
N GLU A 62 -4.09 -13.35 5.41
CA GLU A 62 -4.08 -12.27 4.43
C GLU A 62 -3.25 -11.10 4.96
N HIS A 63 -2.11 -10.83 4.34
CA HIS A 63 -1.29 -9.69 4.70
C HIS A 63 -1.83 -8.43 4.03
N PRO A 64 -1.97 -7.30 4.75
CA PRO A 64 -2.46 -6.06 4.17
C PRO A 64 -1.50 -5.46 3.15
N TRP A 65 -0.21 -5.79 3.28
CA TRP A 65 0.86 -5.32 2.42
C TRP A 65 1.75 -6.50 2.02
N ASP A 66 1.56 -6.97 0.78
CA ASP A 66 2.46 -7.90 0.12
C ASP A 66 3.43 -7.16 -0.80
N LEU A 67 2.95 -6.06 -1.39
CA LEU A 67 3.59 -5.37 -2.48
C LEU A 67 3.63 -3.86 -2.24
N VAL A 68 4.68 -3.23 -2.75
CA VAL A 68 4.77 -1.79 -2.94
C VAL A 68 4.70 -1.50 -4.43
N LYS A 69 3.76 -0.65 -4.82
CA LYS A 69 3.62 -0.11 -6.16
C LYS A 69 4.02 1.36 -6.16
N ARG A 70 4.96 1.75 -7.01
CA ARG A 70 5.42 3.15 -7.15
C ARG A 70 5.66 3.47 -8.62
N SER A 71 5.46 4.72 -9.01
CA SER A 71 5.86 5.16 -10.35
C SER A 71 7.39 5.20 -10.46
N THR A 72 7.90 5.06 -11.69
CA THR A 72 9.33 5.16 -11.99
C THR A 72 9.93 6.51 -11.59
N PHE A 73 11.25 6.52 -11.34
CA PHE A 73 12.09 7.62 -10.88
C PHE A 73 12.09 8.89 -11.76
N SER A 74 11.30 8.97 -12.84
CA SER A 74 11.33 10.18 -13.67
C SER A 74 10.84 11.36 -12.84
N HIS A 75 11.75 12.30 -12.54
CA HIS A 75 11.52 13.43 -11.63
C HIS A 75 10.33 14.33 -12.03
N SER A 76 9.81 14.20 -13.25
CA SER A 76 8.68 14.98 -13.78
C SER A 76 7.28 14.47 -13.39
N ASN A 77 7.16 13.74 -12.29
CA ASN A 77 6.04 12.84 -12.06
C ASN A 77 4.70 13.54 -11.72
N THR A 78 4.07 14.11 -12.75
CA THR A 78 2.73 14.70 -12.76
C THR A 78 1.62 13.65 -12.85
N TRP A 79 1.99 12.37 -12.88
CA TRP A 79 1.11 11.25 -13.19
C TRP A 79 0.52 10.55 -11.96
N ILE A 80 1.01 10.88 -10.77
CA ILE A 80 0.55 10.24 -9.53
C ILE A 80 -0.87 10.70 -9.17
N LYS A 81 -1.86 10.02 -9.74
CA LYS A 81 -3.29 10.23 -9.46
C LYS A 81 -3.87 8.93 -8.90
N PRO A 82 -3.85 8.76 -7.57
CA PRO A 82 -4.54 7.64 -6.95
C PRO A 82 -6.05 7.76 -7.23
N GLU A 83 -6.65 6.67 -7.71
CA GLU A 83 -8.10 6.51 -7.76
C GLU A 83 -8.53 5.54 -6.66
N PHE A 84 -9.62 5.91 -5.98
CA PHE A 84 -10.23 5.10 -4.94
C PHE A 84 -11.37 4.28 -5.53
N TYR A 85 -11.43 3.01 -5.20
CA TYR A 85 -12.48 2.10 -5.68
C TYR A 85 -12.81 1.04 -4.62
N VAL A 86 -13.90 0.31 -4.82
CA VAL A 86 -14.26 -0.84 -3.97
C VAL A 86 -13.93 -2.12 -4.75
N SER A 87 -13.14 -3.02 -4.15
CA SER A 87 -12.77 -4.30 -4.77
C SER A 87 -13.97 -5.23 -4.93
N GLY A 88 -13.80 -6.30 -5.73
CA GLY A 88 -14.82 -7.34 -5.85
C GLY A 88 -15.21 -8.01 -4.53
N ASN A 89 -14.33 -7.93 -3.51
CA ASN A 89 -14.55 -8.45 -2.17
C ASN A 89 -15.15 -7.39 -1.20
N GLY A 90 -15.50 -6.19 -1.69
CA GLY A 90 -16.09 -5.12 -0.89
C GLY A 90 -15.09 -4.26 -0.10
N GLN A 91 -13.78 -4.39 -0.35
CA GLN A 91 -12.74 -3.63 0.35
C GLN A 91 -12.49 -2.29 -0.34
N ALA A 92 -12.31 -1.21 0.42
CA ALA A 92 -11.89 0.07 -0.14
C ALA A 92 -10.39 0.03 -0.51
N CYS A 93 -10.10 0.32 -1.76
CA CYS A 93 -8.77 0.22 -2.36
C CYS A 93 -8.37 1.55 -2.99
N MET A 94 -7.07 1.74 -3.12
CA MET A 94 -6.44 2.81 -3.86
C MET A 94 -5.46 2.21 -4.88
N ASP A 95 -5.51 2.65 -6.13
CA ASP A 95 -4.52 2.28 -7.16
C ASP A 95 -4.18 3.47 -8.06
N PHE A 96 -3.00 3.45 -8.69
CA PHE A 96 -2.67 4.42 -9.73
C PHE A 96 -3.47 4.14 -10.99
N THR A 97 -4.03 5.21 -11.53
CA THR A 97 -4.81 5.15 -12.76
C THR A 97 -3.88 5.29 -13.94
N HIS A 98 -3.51 4.16 -14.54
CA HIS A 98 -2.66 4.18 -15.72
C HIS A 98 -3.48 4.71 -16.90
N ARG A 99 -3.22 5.97 -17.27
CA ARG A 99 -3.80 6.59 -18.49
C ARG A 99 -2.78 6.51 -19.62
N GLU A 100 -3.22 6.70 -20.85
CA GLU A 100 -2.32 6.71 -22.01
C GLU A 100 -1.18 7.73 -21.83
N GLY A 101 0.06 7.25 -21.95
CA GLY A 101 1.27 8.06 -21.82
C GLY A 101 1.92 8.09 -20.43
N GLU A 102 1.32 7.44 -19.43
CA GLU A 102 1.92 7.28 -18.10
C GLU A 102 3.03 6.20 -18.10
N PRO A 103 4.19 6.43 -17.46
CA PRO A 103 5.20 5.40 -17.27
C PRO A 103 4.68 4.21 -16.46
N ASP A 104 5.20 3.01 -16.73
CA ASP A 104 4.83 1.83 -15.96
C ASP A 104 5.18 1.98 -14.47
N ALA A 105 4.29 1.50 -13.61
CA ALA A 105 4.58 1.37 -12.20
C ALA A 105 5.52 0.20 -11.94
N ILE A 106 6.47 0.41 -11.03
CA ILE A 106 7.32 -0.63 -10.47
C ILE A 106 6.60 -1.26 -9.29
N THR A 107 6.56 -2.59 -9.27
CA THR A 107 5.99 -3.39 -8.18
C THR A 107 7.09 -4.22 -7.54
N GLU A 108 7.27 -4.09 -6.22
CA GLU A 108 8.31 -4.79 -5.45
C GLU A 108 7.71 -5.39 -4.16
N SER A 109 8.37 -6.38 -3.57
CA SER A 109 7.94 -6.95 -2.29
C SER A 109 7.95 -5.89 -1.18
N PHE A 110 6.90 -5.85 -0.36
CA PHE A 110 6.79 -4.91 0.76
C PHE A 110 7.91 -5.09 1.79
N ASP A 111 8.21 -6.32 2.19
CA ASP A 111 9.25 -6.61 3.18
C ASP A 111 10.65 -6.22 2.72
N ARG A 112 10.89 -6.12 1.40
CA ARG A 112 12.14 -5.59 0.86
C ARG A 112 12.29 -4.09 1.11
N ILE A 113 11.18 -3.35 1.09
CA ILE A 113 11.16 -1.88 1.23
C ILE A 113 11.04 -1.48 2.71
N LEU A 114 10.21 -2.18 3.48
CA LEU A 114 9.86 -1.87 4.87
C LEU A 114 9.86 -3.15 5.73
N PRO A 115 11.04 -3.73 6.01
CA PRO A 115 11.13 -4.96 6.79
C PRO A 115 10.52 -4.79 8.18
N GLU A 116 9.84 -5.83 8.67
CA GLU A 116 9.20 -5.90 9.99
C GLU A 116 8.06 -4.89 10.27
N LEU A 117 7.80 -3.92 9.38
CA LEU A 117 6.80 -2.90 9.65
C LEU A 117 5.40 -3.51 9.81
N GLN A 118 5.05 -4.47 8.96
CA GLN A 118 3.77 -5.16 9.03
C GLN A 118 3.58 -5.88 10.37
N ASN A 119 4.57 -6.70 10.76
CA ASN A 119 4.56 -7.42 12.03
C ASN A 119 4.40 -6.47 13.22
N ASN A 120 5.18 -5.38 13.23
CA ASN A 120 5.10 -4.36 14.26
C ASN A 120 3.75 -3.64 14.27
N TYR A 121 3.19 -3.35 13.10
CA TYR A 121 1.91 -2.67 12.97
C TYR A 121 0.74 -3.54 13.49
N PHE A 122 0.77 -4.86 13.27
CA PHE A 122 -0.20 -5.78 13.88
C PHE A 122 0.00 -5.96 15.38
N LYS A 123 1.27 -6.05 15.82
CA LYS A 123 1.61 -6.29 17.23
C LYS A 123 1.29 -5.12 18.13
N PHE A 124 1.60 -3.91 17.68
CA PHE A 124 1.45 -2.68 18.47
C PHE A 124 0.18 -1.89 18.11
N GLY A 125 -0.47 -2.27 17.01
CA GLY A 125 -1.68 -1.63 16.52
C GLY A 125 -1.40 -0.29 15.85
N GLY A 126 -1.97 -0.08 14.66
CA GLY A 126 -2.26 1.27 14.18
C GLY A 126 -3.34 1.86 15.07
N ILE A 127 -2.97 2.79 15.95
CA ILE A 127 -3.89 3.53 16.82
C ILE A 127 -4.84 4.34 15.91
N GLY A 128 -5.98 3.76 15.56
CA GLY A 128 -6.91 4.38 14.62
C GLY A 128 -8.34 3.82 14.63
N GLY A 129 -8.66 2.87 15.52
CA GLY A 129 -10.01 2.31 15.60
C GLY A 129 -10.20 1.54 16.90
N GLU A 130 -10.63 2.27 17.93
CA GLU A 130 -11.33 1.77 19.11
C GLU A 130 -10.53 0.92 20.13
N THR A 131 -10.05 1.60 21.16
CA THR A 131 -10.37 1.19 22.53
C THR A 131 -11.90 1.14 22.71
N ARG A 132 -12.53 0.02 22.37
CA ARG A 132 -13.80 -0.37 22.97
C ARG A 132 -13.54 -1.54 23.90
N GLN A 133 -13.50 -1.15 25.18
CA GLN A 133 -13.66 -1.88 26.45
C GLN A 133 -13.31 -3.37 26.48
#